data_AF-M0JLZ2-F1
#
_entry.id   AF-M0JLZ2-F1
#
_cell.length_a   1.000
_cell.length_b   1.000
_cell.length_c   1.000
_cell.angle_alpha   90.00
_cell.angle_beta   90.00
_cell.angle_gamma   90.00
#
_symmetry.space_group_name_H-M   'P 1'
#
loop_
_entity.id
_entity.type
_entity.pdbx_description
1 polymer ?
#
loop_
_entity_poly.entity_id
_entity_poly.type
_entity_poly.pdbx_seq_one_letter_code
_entity_poly.pdbx_strand_id
1 'polypeptide(L)'
;GGLPREAHIAAHCIRKEEGHTFTELVDRLGLMPEVCDRLGIHPDALPDPTTFYHSLDRYAMYIWRALLRVSAQQLPQSGHVALDSTFIERQQASQHYLQRCGRSVKTIKATTLTDTESLAVLDVHCCIEREHDTKAGPRVVRRNADDLRSVAADNGFQGWNSEYEVAALGVEYLVHYQGSSMMATANNALIRAKGYTQRWMAETTYSTVKRT
;
A
#
# COMPACT_ATOMS: atom_id res chain seq x y z
N GLY A 1 4.38 29.96 -6.05
CA GLY A 1 5.24 29.83 -4.86
C GLY A 1 4.65 28.73 -4.02
N GLY A 2 5.43 27.75 -3.56
CA GLY A 2 4.84 26.56 -2.96
C GLY A 2 5.62 26.16 -1.72
N LEU A 3 4.89 25.81 -0.66
CA LEU A 3 5.41 25.24 0.57
C LEU A 3 6.49 24.17 0.29
N PRO A 4 7.40 23.93 1.26
CA PRO A 4 8.26 22.76 1.23
C PRO A 4 7.46 21.47 0.96
N ARG A 5 8.05 20.52 0.23
CA ARG A 5 7.40 19.23 -0.08
C ARG A 5 6.96 18.50 1.19
N GLU A 6 7.81 18.52 2.20
CA GLU A 6 7.61 17.90 3.52
C GLU A 6 6.38 18.48 4.24
N ALA A 7 6.17 19.80 4.14
CA ALA A 7 5.04 20.47 4.76
C ALA A 7 3.69 20.01 4.21
N HIS A 8 3.60 19.75 2.90
CA HIS A 8 2.38 19.16 2.33
C HIS A 8 2.16 17.73 2.82
N ILE A 9 3.21 16.92 2.94
CA ILE A 9 3.09 15.53 3.41
C ILE A 9 2.52 15.52 4.84
N ALA A 10 3.10 16.33 5.74
CA ALA A 10 2.61 16.46 7.10
C ALA A 10 1.14 16.93 7.15
N ALA A 11 0.79 17.94 6.34
CA ALA A 11 -0.58 18.41 6.23
C ALA A 11 -1.55 17.32 5.72
N HIS A 12 -1.14 16.48 4.77
CA HIS A 12 -1.94 15.34 4.31
C HIS A 12 -2.14 14.28 5.39
N CYS A 13 -1.12 14.02 6.22
CA CYS A 13 -1.24 13.11 7.35
C CYS A 13 -2.28 13.62 8.34
N ILE A 14 -2.19 14.90 8.76
CA ILE A 14 -3.18 15.54 9.64
C ILE A 14 -4.58 15.42 9.04
N ARG A 15 -4.73 15.81 7.77
CA ARG A 15 -6.02 15.76 7.06
C ARG A 15 -6.63 14.36 7.06
N LYS A 16 -5.82 13.33 6.79
CA LYS A 16 -6.33 11.95 6.70
C LYS A 16 -6.63 11.36 8.07
N GLU A 17 -5.81 11.67 9.07
CA GLU A 17 -5.99 11.22 10.45
C GLU A 17 -7.28 11.80 11.05
N GLU A 18 -7.51 13.10 10.88
CA GLU A 18 -8.70 13.78 11.42
C GLU A 18 -9.95 13.66 10.52
N GLY A 19 -9.82 13.03 9.33
CA GLY A 19 -10.95 12.81 8.42
C GLY A 19 -11.44 14.06 7.69
N HIS A 20 -10.59 15.06 7.50
CA HIS A 20 -10.95 16.36 6.95
C HIS A 20 -10.90 16.43 5.41
N THR A 21 -11.74 17.30 4.86
CA THR A 21 -11.63 17.80 3.48
C THR A 21 -10.41 18.72 3.33
N PHE A 22 -10.07 19.10 2.09
CA PHE A 22 -8.97 20.06 1.87
C PHE A 22 -9.29 21.46 2.39
N THR A 23 -10.58 21.85 2.40
CA THR A 23 -11.01 23.14 2.97
C THR A 23 -10.87 23.13 4.49
N GLU A 24 -11.41 22.08 5.13
CA GLU A 24 -11.31 21.94 6.59
C GLU A 24 -9.85 21.82 7.06
N LEU A 25 -8.96 21.21 6.27
CA LEU A 25 -7.52 21.21 6.56
C LEU A 25 -6.96 22.63 6.68
N VAL A 26 -7.33 23.53 5.78
CA VAL A 26 -6.85 24.92 5.81
C VAL A 26 -7.36 25.62 7.06
N ASP A 27 -8.67 25.51 7.35
CA ASP A 27 -9.26 26.08 8.56
C ASP A 27 -8.57 25.54 9.83
N ARG A 28 -8.31 24.23 9.85
CA ARG A 28 -7.64 23.54 10.95
C ARG A 28 -6.22 24.03 11.16
N LEU A 29 -5.43 24.15 10.10
CA LEU A 29 -4.07 24.68 10.16
C LEU A 29 -4.05 26.12 10.70
N GLY A 30 -5.04 26.93 10.32
CA GLY A 30 -5.22 28.29 10.87
C GLY A 30 -5.42 28.33 12.39
N LEU A 31 -5.94 27.24 12.97
CA LEU A 31 -6.10 27.08 14.42
C LEU A 31 -4.89 26.42 15.10
N MET A 32 -3.85 26.05 14.36
CA MET A 32 -2.67 25.35 14.86
C MET A 32 -1.38 26.14 14.56
N PRO A 33 -1.17 27.30 15.20
CA PRO A 33 -0.02 28.18 14.91
C PRO A 33 1.32 27.47 15.11
N GLU A 34 1.46 26.65 16.15
CA GLU A 34 2.70 25.89 16.38
C GLU A 34 2.98 24.81 15.31
N VAL A 35 1.94 24.30 14.66
CA VAL A 35 2.10 23.37 13.52
C VAL A 35 2.49 24.19 12.30
N CYS A 36 1.81 25.31 12.05
CA CYS A 36 2.15 26.24 10.98
C CYS A 36 3.62 26.68 11.04
N ASP A 37 4.11 27.07 12.22
CA ASP A 37 5.51 27.46 12.43
C ASP A 37 6.48 26.33 12.07
N ARG A 38 6.20 25.10 12.52
CA ARG A 38 7.02 23.91 12.21
C ARG A 38 6.99 23.55 10.73
N LEU A 39 5.88 23.79 10.05
CA LEU A 39 5.70 23.52 8.62
C LEU A 39 6.16 24.69 7.73
N GLY A 40 6.56 25.82 8.31
CA GLY A 40 6.92 27.03 7.56
C GLY A 40 5.72 27.65 6.85
N ILE A 41 4.52 27.52 7.42
CA ILE A 41 3.26 28.08 6.92
C ILE A 41 2.97 29.36 7.70
N HIS A 42 2.73 30.46 7.01
CA HIS A 42 2.34 31.69 7.68
C HIS A 42 0.84 31.66 8.02
N PRO A 43 0.44 31.87 9.30
CA PRO A 43 -0.98 31.82 9.69
C PRO A 43 -1.87 32.80 8.92
N ASP A 44 -1.36 34.00 8.61
CA ASP A 44 -2.09 35.01 7.82
C ASP A 44 -2.04 34.77 6.30
N ALA A 45 -1.34 33.74 5.83
CA ALA A 45 -1.19 33.44 4.41
C ALA A 45 -1.24 31.93 4.14
N LEU A 46 -2.31 31.28 4.63
CA LEU A 46 -2.54 29.86 4.43
C LEU A 46 -2.69 29.53 2.93
N PRO A 47 -2.19 28.37 2.48
CA PRO A 47 -2.37 27.93 1.10
C PRO A 47 -3.83 27.66 0.77
N ASP A 48 -4.22 27.97 -0.46
CA ASP A 48 -5.53 27.58 -0.97
C ASP A 48 -5.72 26.05 -0.91
N PRO A 49 -6.92 25.53 -0.60
CA PRO A 49 -7.20 24.09 -0.57
C PRO A 49 -6.74 23.33 -1.82
N THR A 50 -6.83 23.96 -3.00
CA THR A 50 -6.36 23.37 -4.26
C THR A 50 -4.85 23.19 -4.31
N THR A 51 -4.07 24.01 -3.59
CA THR A 51 -2.61 23.86 -3.45
C THR A 51 -2.28 22.54 -2.77
N PHE A 52 -2.99 22.19 -1.70
CA PHE A 52 -2.85 20.89 -1.05
C PHE A 52 -3.30 19.75 -1.96
N TYR A 53 -4.45 19.88 -2.62
CA TYR A 53 -4.92 18.87 -3.57
C TYR A 53 -3.89 18.55 -4.66
N HIS A 54 -3.42 19.57 -5.39
CA HIS A 54 -2.45 19.42 -6.46
C HIS A 54 -1.06 19.01 -5.96
N SER A 55 -0.77 19.17 -4.67
CA SER A 55 0.50 18.70 -4.13
C SER A 55 0.65 17.19 -4.22
N LEU A 56 -0.44 16.42 -4.19
CA LEU A 56 -0.41 14.95 -4.30
C LEU A 56 0.20 14.48 -5.64
N ASP A 57 -0.04 15.22 -6.72
CA ASP A 57 0.50 14.90 -8.05
C ASP A 57 2.03 15.06 -8.12
N ARG A 58 2.66 15.74 -7.16
CA ARG A 58 4.12 15.96 -7.13
C ARG A 58 4.90 14.80 -6.52
N TYR A 59 4.23 13.83 -5.91
CA TYR A 59 4.87 12.74 -5.17
C TYR A 59 4.82 11.44 -5.94
N ALA A 60 6.01 10.93 -6.30
CA ALA A 60 6.15 9.60 -6.87
C ALA A 60 5.80 8.51 -5.84
N MET A 61 5.34 7.36 -6.32
CA MET A 61 4.90 6.25 -5.45
C MET A 61 5.97 5.78 -4.44
N TYR A 62 7.25 5.91 -4.78
CA TYR A 62 8.32 5.52 -3.84
C TYR A 62 8.32 6.38 -2.55
N ILE A 63 7.84 7.62 -2.60
CA ILE A 63 7.72 8.48 -1.41
C ILE A 63 6.66 7.92 -0.47
N TRP A 64 5.48 7.56 -1.01
CA TRP A 64 4.41 6.96 -0.22
C TRP A 64 4.81 5.61 0.39
N ARG A 65 5.54 4.78 -0.37
CA ARG A 65 6.10 3.53 0.16
C ARG A 65 7.13 3.77 1.26
N ALA A 66 7.99 4.78 1.13
CA ALA A 66 8.96 5.11 2.16
C ALA A 66 8.27 5.56 3.46
N LEU A 67 7.24 6.40 3.36
CA LEU A 67 6.43 6.80 4.52
C LEU A 67 5.73 5.60 5.16
N LEU A 68 5.11 4.74 4.35
CA LEU A 68 4.47 3.51 4.81
C LEU A 68 5.46 2.61 5.55
N ARG A 69 6.66 2.44 4.98
CA ARG A 69 7.74 1.63 5.55
C ARG A 69 8.20 2.16 6.91
N VAL A 70 8.41 3.47 7.02
CA VAL A 70 8.79 4.12 8.29
C VAL A 70 7.67 3.96 9.33
N SER A 71 6.40 4.08 8.95
CA SER A 71 5.28 3.83 9.85
C SER A 71 5.23 2.37 10.31
N ALA A 72 5.43 1.42 9.39
CA ALA A 72 5.41 -0.01 9.71
C ALA A 72 6.56 -0.42 10.64
N GLN A 73 7.74 0.18 10.50
CA GLN A 73 8.90 -0.07 11.37
C GLN A 73 8.70 0.35 12.83
N GLN A 74 7.64 1.11 13.14
CA GLN A 74 7.25 1.42 14.52
C GLN A 74 6.56 0.23 15.22
N LEU A 75 6.18 -0.80 14.47
CA LEU A 75 5.56 -2.02 14.97
C LEU A 75 6.56 -3.19 14.89
N PRO A 76 6.45 -4.21 15.77
CA PRO A 76 7.25 -5.42 15.68
C PRO A 76 7.15 -6.06 14.29
N GLN A 77 8.29 -6.45 13.73
CA GLN A 77 8.36 -7.08 12.41
C GLN A 77 8.74 -8.55 12.59
N SER A 78 7.83 -9.46 12.25
CA SER A 78 8.05 -10.91 12.40
C SER A 78 8.99 -11.47 11.33
N GLY A 79 9.09 -10.78 10.19
CA GLY A 79 9.70 -11.27 8.96
C GLY A 79 8.83 -12.28 8.20
N HIS A 80 7.66 -12.64 8.75
CA HIS A 80 6.69 -13.52 8.11
C HIS A 80 5.53 -12.66 7.58
N VAL A 81 5.39 -12.61 6.27
CA VAL A 81 4.44 -11.69 5.62
C VAL A 81 3.44 -12.44 4.74
N ALA A 82 2.30 -11.82 4.52
CA ALA A 82 1.29 -12.26 3.59
C ALA A 82 1.19 -11.29 2.40
N LEU A 83 1.17 -11.85 1.18
CA LEU A 83 0.83 -11.14 -0.05
C LEU A 83 -0.64 -11.36 -0.36
N ASP A 84 -1.32 -10.26 -0.68
CA ASP A 84 -2.67 -10.33 -1.22
C ASP A 84 -2.91 -9.18 -2.19
N SER A 85 -3.87 -9.35 -3.09
CA SER A 85 -4.24 -8.36 -4.10
C SER A 85 -5.73 -8.08 -4.09
N THR A 86 -6.09 -6.80 -4.10
CA THR A 86 -7.49 -6.38 -4.25
C THR A 86 -7.65 -5.33 -5.33
N PHE A 87 -8.88 -5.21 -5.82
CA PHE A 87 -9.33 -4.04 -6.55
C PHE A 87 -9.88 -2.97 -5.61
N ILE A 88 -9.54 -1.71 -5.88
CA ILE A 88 -10.06 -0.50 -5.24
C ILE A 88 -10.77 0.30 -6.33
N GLU A 89 -12.06 0.53 -6.15
CA GLU A 89 -12.84 1.40 -7.03
C GLU A 89 -12.58 2.86 -6.65
N ARG A 90 -12.35 3.72 -7.65
CA ARG A 90 -12.40 5.16 -7.39
C ARG A 90 -13.87 5.55 -7.28
N GLN A 91 -14.27 6.19 -6.17
CA GLN A 91 -15.59 6.81 -6.06
C GLN A 91 -15.87 7.65 -7.31
N GLN A 92 -17.10 7.55 -7.82
CA GLN A 92 -17.51 8.10 -9.11
C GLN A 92 -17.21 9.61 -9.18
N ALA A 93 -16.18 9.98 -9.95
CA ALA A 93 -16.04 11.36 -10.41
C ALA A 93 -17.20 11.67 -11.37
N SER A 94 -17.72 12.90 -11.33
CA SER A 94 -18.82 13.30 -12.22
C SER A 94 -18.45 13.08 -13.69
N GLN A 95 -19.42 12.68 -14.53
CA GLN A 95 -19.19 12.44 -15.97
C GLN A 95 -18.54 13.65 -16.66
N HIS A 96 -18.91 14.86 -16.24
CA HIS A 96 -18.32 16.11 -16.72
C HIS A 96 -16.81 16.21 -16.42
N TYR A 97 -16.37 15.82 -15.22
CA TYR A 97 -14.95 15.80 -14.85
C TYR A 97 -14.18 14.70 -15.61
N LEU A 98 -14.79 13.52 -15.79
CA LEU A 98 -14.19 12.41 -16.54
C LEU A 98 -13.95 12.75 -18.02
N GLN A 99 -14.90 13.43 -18.67
CA GLN A 99 -14.76 13.88 -20.06
C GLN A 99 -13.67 14.94 -20.22
N ARG A 100 -13.60 15.94 -19.31
CA ARG A 100 -12.60 17.01 -19.38
C ARG A 100 -11.18 16.52 -19.14
N CYS A 101 -10.99 15.51 -18.28
CA CYS A 101 -9.67 14.97 -17.94
C CYS A 101 -9.22 13.80 -18.83
N GLY A 102 -10.04 13.31 -19.76
CA GLY A 102 -9.70 12.19 -20.64
C GLY A 102 -9.36 10.88 -19.89
N ARG A 103 -9.86 10.72 -18.65
CA ARG A 103 -9.50 9.61 -17.75
C ARG A 103 -10.56 8.50 -17.81
N SER A 104 -10.17 7.30 -18.21
CA SER A 104 -11.03 6.09 -18.28
C SER A 104 -10.86 5.12 -17.10
N VAL A 105 -9.93 5.41 -16.17
CA VAL A 105 -9.52 4.48 -15.12
C VAL A 105 -10.54 4.43 -13.99
N LYS A 106 -11.31 3.33 -13.95
CA LYS A 106 -12.37 3.09 -12.96
C LYS A 106 -11.89 2.34 -11.71
N THR A 107 -10.83 1.55 -11.84
CA THR A 107 -10.39 0.61 -10.80
C THR A 107 -8.87 0.57 -10.75
N ILE A 108 -8.31 0.55 -9.54
CA ILE A 108 -6.89 0.35 -9.28
C ILE A 108 -6.74 -1.02 -8.63
N LYS A 109 -5.81 -1.84 -9.11
CA LYS A 109 -5.38 -3.05 -8.42
C LYS A 109 -4.28 -2.66 -7.43
N ALA A 110 -4.43 -3.06 -6.17
CA ALA A 110 -3.43 -2.90 -5.13
C ALA A 110 -2.97 -4.28 -4.67
N THR A 111 -1.66 -4.50 -4.61
CA THR A 111 -1.03 -5.67 -4.01
C THR A 111 -0.28 -5.21 -2.77
N THR A 112 -0.63 -5.74 -1.60
CA THR A 112 -0.01 -5.37 -0.31
C THR A 112 0.88 -6.48 0.20
N LEU A 113 1.95 -6.08 0.90
CA LEU A 113 2.76 -6.95 1.73
C LEU A 113 2.44 -6.63 3.19
N THR A 114 1.85 -7.57 3.90
CA THR A 114 1.39 -7.36 5.28
C THR A 114 2.13 -8.29 6.24
N ASP A 115 2.68 -7.76 7.32
CA ASP A 115 3.25 -8.57 8.39
C ASP A 115 2.16 -9.36 9.12
N THR A 116 2.41 -10.65 9.32
CA THR A 116 1.38 -11.59 9.82
C THR A 116 1.14 -11.48 11.33
N GLU A 117 2.04 -10.84 12.07
CA GLU A 117 1.93 -10.69 13.53
C GLU A 117 1.35 -9.32 13.90
N SER A 118 1.98 -8.25 13.42
CA SER A 118 1.59 -6.87 13.70
C SER A 118 0.44 -6.37 12.83
N LEU A 119 0.09 -7.07 11.75
CA LEU A 119 -0.85 -6.63 10.72
C LEU A 119 -0.42 -5.34 10.00
N ALA A 120 0.83 -4.92 10.15
CA ALA A 120 1.36 -3.73 9.50
C ALA A 120 1.51 -3.97 7.99
N VAL A 121 1.03 -3.03 7.18
CA VAL A 121 1.33 -3.04 5.74
C VAL A 121 2.72 -2.48 5.53
N LEU A 122 3.62 -3.30 4.98
CA LEU A 122 5.04 -2.96 4.79
C LEU A 122 5.30 -2.31 3.44
N ASP A 123 4.57 -2.74 2.40
CA ASP A 123 4.69 -2.22 1.04
C ASP A 123 3.35 -2.37 0.30
N VAL A 124 3.15 -1.53 -0.70
CA VAL A 124 2.03 -1.57 -1.62
C VAL A 124 2.48 -1.34 -3.07
N HIS A 125 1.96 -2.14 -3.97
CA HIS A 125 2.07 -1.93 -5.42
C HIS A 125 0.69 -1.63 -5.99
N CYS A 126 0.54 -0.44 -6.59
CA CYS A 126 -0.69 -0.02 -7.24
C CYS A 126 -0.51 -0.05 -8.75
N CYS A 127 -1.46 -0.68 -9.44
CA CYS A 127 -1.49 -0.76 -10.89
C CYS A 127 -2.89 -0.39 -11.40
N ILE A 128 -2.94 0.41 -12.45
CA ILE A 128 -4.18 0.77 -13.14
C ILE A 128 -4.60 -0.35 -14.10
N GLU A 129 -3.63 -1.04 -14.67
CA GLU A 129 -3.85 -2.18 -15.54
C GLU A 129 -4.10 -3.43 -14.67
N ARG A 130 -4.83 -4.41 -15.22
CA ARG A 130 -5.07 -5.69 -14.54
C ARG A 130 -3.80 -6.56 -14.57
N GLU A 131 -2.73 -6.06 -13.97
CA GLU A 131 -1.47 -6.79 -13.85
C GLU A 131 -1.72 -8.10 -13.09
N HIS A 132 -1.15 -9.18 -13.63
CA HIS A 132 -1.25 -10.49 -13.02
C HIS A 132 -0.47 -10.55 -11.71
N ASP A 133 -1.02 -11.25 -10.71
CA ASP A 133 -0.42 -11.40 -9.39
C ASP A 133 0.97 -12.06 -9.44
N THR A 134 1.16 -12.98 -10.40
CA THR A 134 2.46 -13.59 -10.71
C THR A 134 3.53 -12.59 -11.15
N LYS A 135 3.16 -11.37 -11.58
CA LYS A 135 4.10 -10.28 -11.89
C LYS A 135 4.22 -9.27 -10.74
N ALA A 136 3.10 -8.93 -10.11
CA ALA A 136 3.08 -7.95 -9.01
C ALA A 136 3.76 -8.48 -7.74
N GLY A 137 3.46 -9.72 -7.35
CA GLY A 137 3.99 -10.35 -6.13
C GLY A 137 5.51 -10.34 -6.04
N PRO A 138 6.25 -10.93 -7.00
CA PRO A 138 7.72 -10.95 -6.96
C PRO A 138 8.33 -9.55 -6.90
N ARG A 139 7.74 -8.56 -7.59
CA ARG A 139 8.20 -7.17 -7.52
C ARG A 139 8.07 -6.58 -6.12
N VAL A 140 7.01 -6.91 -5.39
CA VAL A 140 6.82 -6.46 -4.01
C VAL A 140 7.80 -7.18 -3.07
N VAL A 141 7.96 -8.49 -3.22
CA VAL A 141 8.90 -9.29 -2.42
C VAL A 141 10.33 -8.79 -2.59
N ARG A 142 10.79 -8.61 -3.85
CA ARG A 142 12.15 -8.17 -4.16
C ARG A 142 12.51 -6.83 -3.53
N ARG A 143 11.55 -5.91 -3.40
CA ARG A 143 11.79 -4.61 -2.75
C ARG A 143 12.00 -4.69 -1.24
N ASN A 144 11.56 -5.77 -0.61
CA ASN A 144 11.55 -5.93 0.85
C ASN A 144 12.40 -7.12 1.31
N ALA A 145 13.04 -7.84 0.40
CA ALA A 145 13.63 -9.15 0.64
C ALA A 145 14.58 -9.21 1.85
N ASP A 146 15.34 -8.14 2.08
CA ASP A 146 16.32 -8.03 3.17
C ASP A 146 15.67 -8.17 4.57
N ASP A 147 14.36 -7.97 4.68
CA ASP A 147 13.61 -8.04 5.94
C ASP A 147 12.71 -9.28 6.05
N LEU A 148 12.67 -10.12 5.03
CA LEU A 148 11.70 -11.22 4.94
C LEU A 148 12.35 -12.56 5.23
N ARG A 149 11.65 -13.36 6.05
CA ARG A 149 11.93 -14.78 6.26
C ARG A 149 11.02 -15.65 5.41
N SER A 150 9.73 -15.30 5.32
CA SER A 150 8.77 -16.04 4.50
C SER A 150 7.66 -15.14 3.96
N VAL A 151 7.13 -15.50 2.80
CA VAL A 151 5.98 -14.86 2.16
C VAL A 151 4.90 -15.90 1.89
N ALA A 152 3.73 -15.73 2.49
CA ALA A 152 2.54 -16.54 2.21
C ALA A 152 1.61 -15.82 1.22
N ALA A 153 1.10 -16.53 0.21
CA ALA A 153 0.19 -15.94 -0.76
C ALA A 153 -0.77 -17.00 -1.33
N ASP A 154 -1.90 -16.55 -1.88
CA ASP A 154 -2.82 -17.47 -2.54
C ASP A 154 -2.26 -18.01 -3.86
N ASN A 155 -2.97 -18.97 -4.45
CA ASN A 155 -2.53 -19.62 -5.68
C ASN A 155 -2.53 -18.69 -6.92
N GLY A 156 -3.11 -17.48 -6.84
CA GLY A 156 -3.02 -16.46 -7.89
C GLY A 156 -1.60 -15.93 -8.08
N PHE A 157 -0.78 -16.02 -7.03
CA PHE A 157 0.64 -15.67 -7.05
C PHE A 157 1.56 -16.84 -7.44
N GLN A 158 1.01 -18.03 -7.72
CA GLN A 158 1.81 -19.19 -8.07
C GLN A 158 2.47 -19.00 -9.44
N GLY A 159 3.78 -19.18 -9.51
CA GLY A 159 4.53 -19.17 -10.75
C GLY A 159 5.95 -19.69 -10.51
N TRP A 160 6.39 -20.64 -11.34
CA TRP A 160 7.70 -21.28 -11.17
C TRP A 160 8.85 -20.25 -11.18
N ASN A 161 8.81 -19.26 -12.08
CA ASN A 161 9.79 -18.17 -12.09
C ASN A 161 9.81 -17.39 -10.77
N SER A 162 8.65 -17.11 -10.20
CA SER A 162 8.49 -16.43 -8.91
C SER A 162 9.07 -17.26 -7.77
N GLU A 163 8.81 -18.56 -7.76
CA GLU A 163 9.36 -19.50 -6.76
C GLU A 163 10.89 -19.48 -6.76
N TYR A 164 11.52 -19.63 -7.93
CA TYR A 164 12.98 -19.59 -8.05
C TYR A 164 13.57 -18.23 -7.67
N GLU A 165 12.93 -17.14 -8.11
CA GLU A 165 13.39 -15.79 -7.82
C GLU A 165 13.34 -15.50 -6.31
N VAL A 166 12.22 -15.81 -5.66
CA VAL A 166 12.04 -15.57 -4.22
C VAL A 166 12.96 -16.47 -3.39
N ALA A 167 13.13 -17.73 -3.80
CA ALA A 167 14.10 -18.63 -3.16
C ALA A 167 15.54 -18.12 -3.28
N ALA A 168 15.93 -17.55 -4.43
CA ALA A 168 17.25 -16.96 -4.63
C ALA A 168 17.51 -15.73 -3.74
N LEU A 169 16.46 -15.09 -3.24
CA LEU A 169 16.55 -14.00 -2.25
C LEU A 169 16.65 -14.51 -0.81
N GLY A 170 16.68 -15.84 -0.58
CA GLY A 170 16.72 -16.43 0.75
C GLY A 170 15.39 -16.38 1.51
N VAL A 171 14.29 -16.10 0.80
CA VAL A 171 12.95 -15.96 1.39
C VAL A 171 12.13 -17.23 1.13
N GLU A 172 11.49 -17.78 2.16
CA GLU A 172 10.60 -18.93 1.99
C GLU A 172 9.29 -18.53 1.30
N TYR A 173 9.02 -19.07 0.12
CA TYR A 173 7.80 -18.77 -0.66
C TYR A 173 6.69 -19.79 -0.38
N LEU A 174 5.77 -19.44 0.50
CA LEU A 174 4.66 -20.27 0.98
C LEU A 174 3.41 -20.03 0.13
N VAL A 175 3.45 -20.43 -1.14
CA VAL A 175 2.34 -20.24 -2.09
C VAL A 175 1.73 -21.56 -2.51
N HIS A 176 0.41 -21.69 -2.37
CA HIS A 176 -0.28 -22.91 -2.73
C HIS A 176 -0.13 -23.24 -4.23
N TYR A 177 0.26 -24.49 -4.51
CA TYR A 177 0.25 -25.05 -5.85
C TYR A 177 -1.19 -25.24 -6.34
N GLN A 178 -1.46 -24.82 -7.57
CA GLN A 178 -2.72 -25.05 -8.27
C GLN A 178 -2.89 -26.52 -8.66
N GLY A 179 -4.15 -26.96 -8.69
CA GLY A 179 -4.54 -28.32 -9.08
C GLY A 179 -4.55 -29.33 -7.94
N SER A 180 -4.88 -30.57 -8.27
CA SER A 180 -5.09 -31.68 -7.33
C SER A 180 -4.12 -32.84 -7.54
N SER A 181 -3.00 -32.61 -8.23
CA SER A 181 -1.99 -33.65 -8.41
C SER A 181 -1.42 -34.07 -7.06
N MET A 182 -0.89 -35.30 -6.98
CA MET A 182 -0.25 -35.80 -5.76
C MET A 182 0.92 -34.90 -5.34
N MET A 183 1.68 -34.37 -6.31
CA MET A 183 2.76 -33.41 -6.06
C MET A 183 2.23 -32.09 -5.49
N ALA A 184 1.17 -31.50 -6.08
CA ALA A 184 0.56 -30.29 -5.56
C ALA A 184 0.03 -30.49 -4.14
N THR A 185 -0.59 -31.64 -3.87
CA THR A 185 -1.12 -32.00 -2.54
C THR A 185 0.00 -32.12 -1.50
N ALA A 186 1.09 -32.82 -1.84
CA ALA A 186 2.25 -32.97 -0.97
C ALA A 186 2.94 -31.62 -0.68
N ASN A 187 3.18 -30.81 -1.71
CA ASN A 187 3.76 -29.47 -1.56
C ASN A 187 2.87 -28.57 -0.68
N ASN A 188 1.56 -28.57 -0.91
CA ASN A 188 0.63 -27.77 -0.12
C ASN A 188 0.58 -28.23 1.35
N ALA A 189 0.76 -29.53 1.64
CA ALA A 189 0.89 -30.01 3.01
C ALA A 189 2.15 -29.47 3.70
N LEU A 190 3.29 -29.44 3.00
CA LEU A 190 4.53 -28.84 3.51
C LEU A 190 4.40 -27.34 3.74
N ILE A 191 3.80 -26.62 2.79
CA ILE A 191 3.53 -25.17 2.89
C ILE A 191 2.67 -24.85 4.12
N ARG A 192 1.64 -25.68 4.39
CA ARG A 192 0.80 -25.53 5.59
C ARG A 192 1.58 -25.74 6.88
N ALA A 193 2.44 -26.75 6.94
CA ALA A 193 3.28 -27.02 8.10
C ALA A 193 4.26 -25.87 8.40
N LYS A 194 4.66 -25.09 7.39
CA LYS A 194 5.59 -23.96 7.51
C LYS A 194 4.95 -22.62 7.88
N GLY A 195 3.63 -22.56 8.12
CA GLY A 195 2.96 -21.33 8.60
C GLY A 195 2.05 -20.63 7.60
N TYR A 196 1.69 -21.25 6.48
CA TYR A 196 0.71 -20.70 5.52
C TYR A 196 -0.63 -20.27 6.14
N THR A 197 -1.01 -20.87 7.27
CA THR A 197 -2.28 -20.58 7.98
C THR A 197 -2.45 -19.12 8.36
N GLN A 198 -1.41 -18.29 8.30
CA GLN A 198 -1.45 -16.87 8.60
C GLN A 198 -1.80 -15.98 7.38
N ARG A 199 -1.97 -16.55 6.17
CA ARG A 199 -2.29 -15.77 4.94
C ARG A 199 -3.52 -14.87 5.10
N TRP A 200 -4.58 -15.35 5.76
CA TRP A 200 -5.85 -14.61 5.90
C TRP A 200 -5.69 -13.25 6.61
N MET A 201 -4.59 -13.04 7.33
CA MET A 201 -4.26 -11.78 8.00
C MET A 201 -4.14 -10.60 7.01
N ALA A 202 -3.70 -10.86 5.77
CA ALA A 202 -3.68 -9.81 4.74
C ALA A 202 -5.09 -9.32 4.36
N GLU A 203 -6.10 -10.18 4.42
CA GLU A 203 -7.49 -9.81 4.09
C GLU A 203 -8.07 -8.79 5.09
N THR A 204 -7.63 -8.84 6.35
CA THR A 204 -8.01 -7.88 7.40
C THR A 204 -7.62 -6.45 7.03
N THR A 205 -6.47 -6.28 6.37
CA THR A 205 -5.95 -4.97 5.95
C THR A 205 -6.92 -4.27 4.99
N TYR A 206 -7.43 -5.00 4.00
CA TYR A 206 -8.28 -4.41 2.96
C TYR A 206 -9.66 -4.00 3.46
N SER A 207 -10.19 -4.69 4.47
CA SER A 207 -11.47 -4.35 5.09
C SER A 207 -11.47 -2.93 5.64
N THR A 208 -10.38 -2.53 6.32
CA THR A 208 -10.22 -1.18 6.87
C THR A 208 -10.11 -0.13 5.76
N VAL A 209 -9.28 -0.38 4.74
CA VAL A 209 -9.03 0.58 3.65
C VAL A 209 -10.29 0.84 2.80
N LYS A 210 -11.10 -0.18 2.53
CA LYS A 210 -12.31 -0.03 1.70
C LYS A 210 -13.48 0.64 2.42
N ARG A 211 -13.43 0.78 3.75
CA ARG A 211 -14.49 1.40 4.56
C ARG A 211 -14.28 2.91 4.79
N THR A 212 -13.10 3.45 4.46
CA THR A 212 -12.79 4.89 4.52
C THR A 212 -13.03 5.58 3.19
#